data_AF-A0A933M165-F1
#
_entry.id   AF-A0A933M165-F1
#
_cell.length_a   1.000
_cell.length_b   1.000
_cell.length_c   1.000
_cell.angle_alpha   90.00
_cell.angle_beta   90.00
_cell.angle_gamma   90.00
#
_symmetry.space_group_name_H-M   'P 1'
#
loop_
_entity.id
_entity.type
_entity.pdbx_description
1 polymer ?
#
loop_
_entity_poly.entity_id
_entity_poly.type
_entity_poly.pdbx_seq_one_letter_code
_entity_poly.pdbx_strand_id
1 'polypeptide(L)'
;MTRSLILIIVLTLSACATPPAPQPTAAAPAVTAPASTVTPTQKVAPTSAAAPRASTPSSQLNSAGNVPSVVPSCPTDISTPLFNTSPIDINDFIAFRPLGFLSHPIHVFPAKHSAFSMTLPGQKAVAKPVKAPGKVWVVEIWEATFSTGGANYQVFVYPCREVRVYFGHVATLSEKMIAEFKKGEPKCNSFADGTATVTTCRRENMTLTLEAGEPFGAGPDSAGV
;
A
#
# COMPACT_ATOMS: atom_id res chain seq x y z
N MET A 1 1.28 26.94 -17.24
CA MET A 1 1.54 26.39 -15.88
C MET A 1 0.51 25.30 -15.61
N THR A 2 0.82 24.05 -15.96
CA THR A 2 -0.08 22.89 -15.78
C THR A 2 0.11 22.36 -14.35
N ARG A 3 -0.95 22.36 -13.55
CA ARG A 3 -0.94 21.78 -12.19
C ARG A 3 -1.09 20.27 -12.31
N SER A 4 -0.04 19.50 -12.01
CA SER A 4 -0.14 18.05 -11.89
C SER A 4 -0.91 17.68 -10.61
N LEU A 5 -2.07 17.05 -10.78
CA LEU A 5 -2.85 16.48 -9.69
C LEU A 5 -2.33 15.05 -9.44
N ILE A 6 -1.58 14.85 -8.36
CA ILE A 6 -1.14 13.50 -7.94
C ILE A 6 -2.29 12.86 -7.17
N LEU A 7 -3.05 12.00 -7.85
CA LEU A 7 -4.09 11.18 -7.25
C LEU A 7 -3.48 9.88 -6.71
N ILE A 8 -3.38 9.75 -5.38
CA ILE A 8 -3.12 8.46 -4.72
C ILE A 8 -4.42 7.66 -4.84
N ILE A 9 -4.51 6.79 -5.85
CA ILE A 9 -5.65 5.89 -6.00
C ILE A 9 -5.47 4.74 -5.00
N VAL A 10 -6.16 4.85 -3.87
CA VAL A 10 -6.56 3.69 -3.08
C VAL A 10 -7.81 3.13 -3.76
N LEU A 11 -7.69 1.98 -4.42
CA LEU A 11 -8.81 1.30 -5.07
C LEU A 11 -9.89 0.96 -4.03
N THR A 12 -11.05 1.60 -4.15
CA THR A 12 -12.25 1.29 -3.38
C THR A 12 -13.23 0.56 -4.29
N LEU A 13 -13.42 -0.75 -4.06
CA LEU A 13 -14.55 -1.47 -4.62
C LEU A 13 -15.77 -1.22 -3.73
N SER A 14 -16.77 -0.56 -4.27
CA SER A 14 -18.10 -0.49 -3.67
C SER A 14 -18.82 -1.81 -3.96
N ALA A 15 -19.05 -2.62 -2.92
CA ALA A 15 -19.93 -3.78 -3.03
C ALA A 15 -21.38 -3.32 -2.82
N CYS A 16 -22.21 -3.54 -3.85
CA CYS A 16 -23.66 -3.42 -3.74
C CYS A 16 -24.22 -4.44 -2.74
N ALA A 17 -25.30 -4.01 -2.08
CA ALA A 17 -26.08 -4.66 -1.03
C ALA A 17 -26.11 -6.20 -1.03
N THR A 18 -25.89 -6.76 0.15
CA THR A 18 -26.25 -8.12 0.56
C THR A 18 -27.78 -8.31 0.58
N PRO A 19 -28.31 -9.47 0.14
CA PRO A 19 -29.66 -9.88 0.50
C PRO A 19 -29.73 -10.29 2.00
N PRO A 20 -30.91 -10.18 2.63
CA PRO A 20 -31.06 -10.40 4.07
C PRO A 20 -30.87 -11.87 4.46
N ALA A 21 -30.21 -12.08 5.59
CA ALA A 21 -30.06 -13.40 6.21
C ALA A 21 -31.39 -13.90 6.81
N PRO A 22 -31.67 -15.21 6.76
CA PRO A 22 -32.73 -15.81 7.56
C PRO A 22 -32.32 -15.94 9.04
N GLN A 23 -33.17 -15.46 9.94
CA GLN A 23 -33.19 -15.79 11.38
C GLN A 23 -34.27 -16.86 11.65
N PRO A 24 -34.37 -17.44 12.87
CA PRO A 24 -33.35 -17.98 13.78
C PRO A 24 -33.74 -19.40 14.28
N THR A 25 -32.90 -20.12 15.02
CA THR A 25 -33.39 -21.03 16.09
C THR A 25 -32.32 -21.45 17.08
N ALA A 26 -32.81 -21.63 18.31
CA ALA A 26 -32.25 -22.34 19.47
C ALA A 26 -31.34 -21.55 20.43
N ALA A 27 -31.92 -21.28 21.60
CA ALA A 27 -31.31 -20.76 22.80
C ALA A 27 -30.29 -21.74 23.40
N ALA A 28 -29.16 -21.21 23.85
CA ALA A 28 -28.21 -21.90 24.73
C ALA A 28 -28.34 -21.34 26.16
N PRO A 29 -28.10 -22.17 27.21
CA PRO A 29 -28.32 -21.78 28.59
C PRO A 29 -27.29 -20.77 29.10
N ALA A 30 -27.75 -19.91 30.01
CA ALA A 30 -26.98 -18.86 30.65
C ALA A 30 -25.84 -19.43 31.51
N VAL A 31 -24.60 -19.01 31.21
CA VAL A 31 -23.43 -19.20 32.08
C VAL A 31 -23.28 -17.95 32.93
N THR A 32 -23.40 -18.10 34.24
CA THR A 32 -23.26 -17.03 35.23
C THR A 32 -21.77 -16.70 35.40
N ALA A 33 -21.36 -15.48 35.05
CA ALA A 33 -20.02 -14.98 35.31
C ALA A 33 -19.90 -14.42 36.74
N PRO A 34 -18.77 -14.61 37.44
CA PRO A 34 -18.55 -14.04 38.77
C PRO A 34 -18.31 -12.52 38.69
N ALA A 35 -18.83 -11.83 39.71
CA ALA A 35 -18.71 -10.38 39.87
C ALA A 35 -17.26 -9.93 39.96
N SER A 36 -16.87 -9.03 39.06
CA SER A 36 -15.59 -8.32 39.15
C SER A 36 -15.73 -7.10 40.07
N THR A 37 -14.94 -7.11 41.13
CA THR A 37 -14.79 -6.00 42.08
C THR A 37 -14.18 -4.80 41.37
N VAL A 38 -14.96 -3.73 41.24
CA VAL A 38 -14.52 -2.46 40.65
C VAL A 38 -13.74 -1.69 41.72
N THR A 39 -12.43 -1.53 41.50
CA THR A 39 -11.59 -0.63 42.30
C THR A 39 -11.90 0.83 41.94
N PRO A 40 -12.11 1.72 42.92
CA PRO A 40 -12.44 3.12 42.65
C PRO A 40 -11.30 3.86 41.96
N THR A 41 -11.64 4.51 40.85
CA THR A 41 -10.76 5.31 40.00
C THR A 41 -10.20 6.51 40.76
N GLN A 42 -8.88 6.61 40.78
CA GLN A 42 -8.15 7.74 41.32
C GLN A 42 -8.38 8.97 40.43
N LYS A 43 -8.91 10.05 41.03
CA LYS A 43 -9.17 11.34 40.39
C LYS A 43 -7.83 12.03 40.06
N VAL A 44 -7.32 11.82 38.84
CA VAL A 44 -6.13 12.52 38.34
C VAL A 44 -6.53 13.95 37.94
N ALA A 45 -5.74 14.92 38.42
CA ALA A 45 -5.93 16.34 38.15
C ALA A 45 -5.75 16.66 36.64
N PRO A 46 -6.46 17.67 36.11
CA PRO A 46 -6.34 18.07 34.72
C PRO A 46 -4.98 18.73 34.47
N THR A 47 -4.09 18.03 33.77
CA THR A 47 -2.85 18.60 33.24
C THR A 47 -3.18 19.55 32.10
N SER A 48 -2.64 20.76 32.21
CA SER A 48 -2.75 21.88 31.27
C SER A 48 -2.70 21.45 29.80
N ALA A 49 -3.74 21.80 29.05
CA ALA A 49 -3.87 21.56 27.63
C ALA A 49 -2.75 22.29 26.86
N ALA A 50 -1.78 21.53 26.35
CA ALA A 50 -0.84 22.05 25.36
C ALA A 50 -1.60 22.40 24.08
N ALA A 51 -1.42 23.63 23.61
CA ALA A 51 -2.03 24.13 22.38
C ALA A 51 -1.73 23.18 21.18
N PRO A 52 -2.72 22.94 20.29
CA PRO A 52 -2.51 22.11 19.13
C PRO A 52 -1.42 22.73 18.25
N ARG A 53 -0.30 22.01 18.08
CA ARG A 53 0.70 22.35 17.07
C ARG A 53 0.04 22.20 15.71
N ALA A 54 -0.14 23.32 15.01
CA ALA A 54 -0.56 23.33 13.62
C ALA A 54 0.42 22.47 12.81
N SER A 55 -0.05 21.31 12.35
CA SER A 55 0.69 20.46 11.44
C SER A 55 0.80 21.17 10.10
N THR A 56 1.96 21.74 9.83
CA THR A 56 2.30 22.31 8.52
C THR A 56 2.11 21.22 7.46
N PRO A 57 1.26 21.43 6.43
CA PRO A 57 1.12 20.46 5.35
C PRO A 57 2.48 20.28 4.67
N SER A 58 2.97 19.04 4.66
CA SER A 58 4.21 18.65 3.99
C SER A 58 3.99 18.73 2.48
N SER A 59 4.14 19.93 1.92
CA SER A 59 4.09 20.22 0.49
C SER A 59 5.46 19.96 -0.18
N GLN A 60 6.09 18.82 0.13
CA GLN A 60 7.32 18.37 -0.52
C GLN A 60 7.09 17.12 -1.39
N LEU A 61 6.14 17.21 -2.33
CA LEU A 61 6.08 16.32 -3.49
C LEU A 61 6.03 17.16 -4.79
N ASN A 62 6.90 18.16 -4.89
CA ASN A 62 7.08 18.99 -6.08
C ASN A 62 8.36 18.67 -6.87
N SER A 63 8.93 17.48 -6.71
CA SER A 63 9.77 16.94 -7.78
C SER A 63 8.85 16.16 -8.69
N ALA A 64 8.37 16.83 -9.74
CA ALA A 64 8.13 16.18 -11.01
C ALA A 64 9.46 15.52 -11.42
N GLY A 65 9.74 14.34 -10.86
CA GLY A 65 10.81 13.49 -11.35
C GLY A 65 10.61 13.35 -12.84
N ASN A 66 11.69 13.38 -13.62
CA ASN A 66 11.63 13.28 -15.08
C ASN A 66 10.77 12.08 -15.48
N VAL A 67 9.48 12.31 -15.74
CA VAL A 67 8.60 11.26 -16.24
C VAL A 67 9.08 11.00 -17.66
N PRO A 68 9.48 9.75 -17.98
CA PRO A 68 9.99 9.45 -19.31
C PRO A 68 9.00 9.89 -20.38
N SER A 69 9.49 10.51 -21.46
CA SER A 69 8.66 11.00 -22.57
C SER A 69 7.85 9.90 -23.25
N VAL A 70 8.26 8.63 -23.07
CA VAL A 70 7.56 7.43 -23.54
C VAL A 70 6.22 7.18 -22.83
N VAL A 71 5.99 7.73 -21.63
CA VAL A 71 4.71 7.57 -20.92
C VAL A 71 3.68 8.55 -21.51
N PRO A 72 2.56 8.08 -22.08
CA PRO A 72 1.55 8.95 -22.67
C PRO A 72 0.81 9.74 -21.58
N SER A 73 0.29 10.93 -21.93
CA SER A 73 -0.65 11.64 -21.04
C SER A 73 -1.92 10.83 -20.83
N CYS A 74 -2.55 11.04 -19.68
CA CYS A 74 -3.79 10.37 -19.32
C CYS A 74 -4.87 10.72 -20.35
N PRO A 75 -5.74 9.75 -20.68
CA PRO A 75 -6.86 10.02 -21.56
C PRO A 75 -7.76 11.08 -20.94
N THR A 76 -8.24 12.01 -21.77
CA THR A 76 -9.26 12.99 -21.35
C THR A 76 -10.62 12.33 -21.15
N ASP A 77 -10.85 11.21 -21.83
CA ASP A 77 -12.01 10.35 -21.64
C ASP A 77 -11.72 9.28 -20.59
N ILE A 78 -12.50 9.31 -19.50
CA ILE A 78 -12.41 8.38 -18.37
C ILE A 78 -13.26 7.11 -18.58
N SER A 79 -13.89 6.94 -19.76
CA SER A 79 -14.69 5.75 -20.10
C SER A 79 -13.86 4.46 -20.08
N THR A 80 -12.56 4.56 -20.38
CA THR A 80 -11.62 3.45 -20.31
C THR A 80 -10.85 3.50 -18.98
N PRO A 81 -11.00 2.50 -18.10
CA PRO A 81 -10.31 2.50 -16.82
C PRO A 81 -8.79 2.33 -17.00
N LEU A 82 -8.00 3.11 -16.25
CA LEU A 82 -6.54 2.95 -16.21
C LEU A 82 -6.11 1.59 -15.64
N PHE A 83 -6.94 1.05 -14.73
CA PHE A 83 -6.76 -0.24 -14.09
C PHE A 83 -8.01 -1.08 -14.27
N ASN A 84 -7.88 -2.22 -14.93
CA ASN A 84 -8.98 -3.13 -15.25
C ASN A 84 -8.77 -4.53 -14.67
N THR A 85 -7.68 -4.74 -13.93
CA THR A 85 -7.31 -6.02 -13.32
C THR A 85 -6.88 -5.79 -11.87
N SER A 86 -7.33 -6.64 -10.95
CA SER A 86 -6.80 -6.63 -9.58
C SER A 86 -5.34 -7.10 -9.58
N PRO A 87 -4.40 -6.41 -8.92
CA PRO A 87 -2.98 -6.80 -8.91
C PRO A 87 -2.70 -8.08 -8.11
N ILE A 88 -3.64 -8.50 -7.25
CA ILE A 88 -3.63 -9.73 -6.45
C ILE A 88 -4.97 -10.45 -6.68
N ASP A 89 -5.04 -11.76 -6.45
CA ASP A 89 -6.33 -12.47 -6.41
C ASP A 89 -7.21 -11.91 -5.29
N ILE A 90 -8.46 -11.54 -5.60
CA ILE A 90 -9.38 -10.98 -4.61
C ILE A 90 -9.67 -11.98 -3.48
N ASN A 91 -9.57 -13.28 -3.75
CA ASN A 91 -9.80 -14.35 -2.77
C ASN A 91 -8.64 -14.49 -1.78
N ASP A 92 -7.49 -13.86 -2.03
CA ASP A 92 -6.37 -13.85 -1.08
C ASP A 92 -6.54 -12.80 0.03
N PHE A 93 -7.45 -11.84 -0.13
CA PHE A 93 -7.71 -10.84 0.90
C PHE A 93 -8.62 -11.40 2.00
N ILE A 94 -8.16 -11.30 3.25
CA ILE A 94 -8.91 -11.80 4.42
C ILE A 94 -9.57 -10.67 5.22
N ALA A 95 -9.02 -9.47 5.17
CA ALA A 95 -9.53 -8.33 5.94
C ALA A 95 -9.07 -6.99 5.36
N PHE A 96 -9.95 -6.00 5.41
CA PHE A 96 -9.59 -4.60 5.22
C PHE A 96 -9.25 -3.97 6.58
N ARG A 97 -8.12 -3.27 6.66
CA ARG A 97 -7.59 -2.62 7.87
C ARG A 97 -7.31 -1.15 7.57
N PRO A 98 -8.22 -0.23 7.93
CA PRO A 98 -7.90 1.20 7.88
C PRO A 98 -6.79 1.49 8.91
N LEU A 99 -5.64 1.97 8.44
CA LEU A 99 -4.50 2.33 9.28
C LEU A 99 -4.53 3.84 9.56
N GLY A 100 -5.14 4.21 10.69
CA GLY A 100 -5.16 5.59 11.19
C GLY A 100 -6.38 5.90 12.07
N PHE A 101 -6.48 7.14 12.53
CA PHE A 101 -7.58 7.60 13.36
C PHE A 101 -8.88 7.74 12.54
N LEU A 102 -9.86 6.88 12.84
CA LEU A 102 -11.27 7.09 12.45
C LEU A 102 -12.01 8.00 13.45
N SER A 103 -11.28 8.82 14.22
CA SER A 103 -11.91 9.71 15.21
C SER A 103 -12.64 10.85 14.50
N HIS A 104 -13.97 10.81 14.55
CA HIS A 104 -14.82 11.97 14.30
C HIS A 104 -14.38 13.17 15.16
N PRO A 105 -14.59 14.43 14.72
CA PRO A 105 -15.39 14.88 13.56
C PRO A 105 -14.58 15.26 12.30
N ILE A 106 -13.26 15.05 12.28
CA ILE A 106 -12.38 15.76 11.31
C ILE A 106 -12.03 14.90 10.08
N HIS A 107 -12.23 13.58 10.13
CA HIS A 107 -11.85 12.67 9.04
C HIS A 107 -12.98 11.68 8.70
N VAL A 108 -13.75 12.00 7.64
CA VAL A 108 -14.74 11.11 6.99
C VAL A 108 -14.18 10.46 5.71
N PHE A 109 -12.96 10.83 5.32
CA PHE A 109 -12.23 10.23 4.21
C PHE A 109 -11.31 9.13 4.73
N PRO A 110 -11.04 8.07 3.93
CA PRO A 110 -10.26 6.94 4.38
C PRO A 110 -8.93 7.41 4.99
N ALA A 111 -8.54 6.76 6.08
CA ALA A 111 -7.29 7.05 6.77
C ALA A 111 -6.12 7.08 5.76
N LYS A 112 -5.11 7.94 6.02
CA LYS A 112 -3.95 8.16 5.13
C LYS A 112 -3.29 6.86 4.66
N HIS A 113 -3.43 5.79 5.43
CA HIS A 113 -3.03 4.45 5.04
C HIS A 113 -4.24 3.52 5.22
N SER A 114 -4.51 2.69 4.23
CA SER A 114 -5.47 1.59 4.34
C SER A 114 -4.80 0.36 3.78
N ALA A 115 -4.90 -0.76 4.48
CA ALA A 115 -4.23 -2.00 4.11
C ALA A 115 -5.25 -3.12 3.92
N PHE A 116 -4.97 -4.03 3.01
CA PHE A 116 -5.63 -5.32 2.96
C PHE A 116 -4.68 -6.35 3.54
N SER A 117 -5.17 -7.15 4.48
CA SER A 117 -4.44 -8.27 5.05
C SER A 117 -4.68 -9.51 4.20
N MET A 118 -3.62 -10.26 3.94
CA MET A 118 -3.65 -11.55 3.24
C MET A 118 -3.16 -12.70 4.15
N THR A 119 -2.98 -12.43 5.44
CA THR A 119 -2.40 -13.37 6.40
C THR A 119 -2.95 -13.08 7.79
N LEU A 120 -3.40 -14.12 8.50
CA LEU A 120 -3.96 -13.95 9.85
C LEU A 120 -2.87 -13.51 10.84
N PRO A 121 -3.22 -12.79 11.92
CA PRO A 121 -2.29 -12.44 12.97
C PRO A 121 -1.53 -13.68 13.50
N GLY A 122 -0.20 -13.57 13.65
CA GLY A 122 0.65 -14.65 14.13
C GLY A 122 1.02 -15.71 13.10
N GLN A 123 0.52 -15.61 11.86
CA GLN A 123 0.93 -16.48 10.76
C GLN A 123 2.05 -15.84 9.93
N LYS A 124 2.91 -16.70 9.37
CA LYS A 124 3.94 -16.27 8.41
C LYS A 124 3.25 -15.85 7.10
N ALA A 125 3.64 -14.70 6.55
CA ALA A 125 3.18 -14.30 5.22
C ALA A 125 3.55 -15.32 4.16
N VAL A 126 2.60 -15.57 3.27
CA VAL A 126 2.77 -16.40 2.08
C VAL A 126 2.83 -15.47 0.88
N ALA A 127 3.92 -15.55 0.12
CA ALA A 127 4.06 -14.77 -1.10
C ALA A 127 2.96 -15.17 -2.10
N LYS A 128 2.27 -14.17 -2.64
CA LYS A 128 1.23 -14.27 -3.66
C LYS A 128 1.72 -13.64 -4.96
N PRO A 129 1.35 -14.18 -6.13
CA PRO A 129 1.66 -13.55 -7.40
C PRO A 129 1.09 -12.13 -7.48
N VAL A 130 1.93 -11.19 -7.88
CA VAL A 130 1.55 -9.80 -8.16
C VAL A 130 1.56 -9.59 -9.67
N LYS A 131 0.49 -9.01 -10.20
CA LYS A 131 0.31 -8.72 -11.62
C LYS A 131 0.04 -7.23 -11.87
N ALA A 132 0.32 -6.79 -13.09
CA ALA A 132 0.01 -5.45 -13.54
C ALA A 132 -1.51 -5.22 -13.53
N PRO A 133 -2.02 -4.16 -12.87
CA PRO A 133 -3.46 -3.92 -12.77
C PRO A 133 -4.08 -3.34 -14.06
N GLY A 134 -3.24 -3.03 -15.05
CA GLY A 134 -3.59 -2.41 -16.32
C GLY A 134 -2.34 -2.30 -17.17
N LYS A 135 -2.44 -1.63 -18.32
CA LYS A 135 -1.25 -1.27 -19.09
C LYS A 135 -0.44 -0.22 -18.34
N VAL A 136 0.83 -0.50 -18.07
CA VAL A 136 1.69 0.38 -17.28
C VAL A 136 3.12 0.45 -17.82
N TRP A 137 3.74 1.60 -17.62
CA TRP A 137 5.15 1.85 -17.90
C TRP A 137 5.94 1.77 -16.59
N VAL A 138 6.82 0.80 -16.49
CA VAL A 138 7.76 0.63 -15.37
C VAL A 138 8.97 1.49 -15.67
N VAL A 139 9.20 2.51 -14.84
CA VAL A 139 10.26 3.50 -15.09
C VAL A 139 11.38 3.44 -14.06
N GLU A 140 11.10 2.86 -12.90
CA GLU A 140 11.98 2.85 -11.75
C GLU A 140 11.66 1.66 -10.85
N ILE A 141 12.72 0.97 -10.41
CA ILE A 141 12.64 -0.11 -9.42
C ILE A 141 13.69 0.16 -8.37
N TRP A 142 13.28 0.09 -7.12
CA TRP A 142 14.18 0.13 -5.97
C TRP A 142 14.30 -1.27 -5.41
N GLU A 143 15.51 -1.65 -5.05
CA GLU A 143 15.80 -2.84 -4.27
C GLU A 143 16.29 -2.38 -2.90
N ALA A 144 15.64 -2.82 -1.82
CA ALA A 144 16.20 -2.66 -0.49
C ALA A 144 16.71 -4.01 0.03
N THR A 145 17.91 -3.99 0.58
CA THR A 145 18.57 -5.13 1.22
C THR A 145 18.89 -4.77 2.66
N PHE A 146 18.78 -5.75 3.55
CA PHE A 146 18.94 -5.56 4.99
C PHE A 146 20.18 -6.31 5.48
N SER A 147 20.99 -5.71 6.35
CA SER A 147 22.17 -6.37 6.93
C SER A 147 21.82 -7.62 7.76
N THR A 148 20.58 -7.72 8.22
CA THR A 148 20.01 -8.89 8.90
C THR A 148 19.56 -9.99 7.94
N GLY A 149 19.67 -9.76 6.63
CA GLY A 149 19.20 -10.65 5.58
C GLY A 149 17.84 -10.25 5.02
N GLY A 150 17.55 -10.76 3.82
CA GLY A 150 16.34 -10.42 3.08
C GLY A 150 16.53 -9.26 2.11
N ALA A 151 15.65 -9.23 1.11
CA ALA A 151 15.59 -8.18 0.11
C ALA A 151 14.13 -7.98 -0.30
N ASN A 152 13.81 -6.77 -0.76
CA ASN A 152 12.53 -6.47 -1.35
C ASN A 152 12.66 -5.44 -2.46
N TYR A 153 11.59 -5.33 -3.23
CA TYR A 153 11.49 -4.42 -4.35
C TYR A 153 10.34 -3.44 -4.14
N GLN A 154 10.58 -2.20 -4.54
CA GLN A 154 9.55 -1.20 -4.77
C GLN A 154 9.52 -0.87 -6.26
N VAL A 155 8.41 -1.20 -6.91
CA VAL A 155 8.24 -1.02 -8.36
C VAL A 155 7.40 0.22 -8.60
N PHE A 156 7.95 1.22 -9.29
CA PHE A 156 7.24 2.44 -9.66
C PHE A 156 6.75 2.36 -11.10
N VAL A 157 5.44 2.55 -11.27
CA VAL A 157 4.78 2.45 -12.56
C VAL A 157 3.91 3.66 -12.83
N TYR A 158 3.66 3.88 -14.12
CA TYR A 158 2.78 4.92 -14.60
C TYR A 158 1.77 4.27 -15.54
N PRO A 159 0.46 4.26 -15.28
CA PRO A 159 -0.55 3.95 -16.32
C PRO A 159 -0.69 5.10 -17.33
N CYS A 160 -0.31 6.31 -16.93
CA CYS A 160 -0.21 7.51 -17.76
C CYS A 160 0.64 8.56 -17.03
N ARG A 161 1.04 9.62 -17.72
CA ARG A 161 2.08 10.57 -17.30
C ARG A 161 1.75 11.30 -15.99
N GLU A 162 0.47 11.53 -15.73
CA GLU A 162 -0.02 12.30 -14.59
C GLU A 162 -0.28 11.41 -13.36
N VAL A 163 -0.27 10.08 -13.51
CA VAL A 163 -0.55 9.12 -12.44
C VAL A 163 0.69 8.26 -12.18
N ARG A 164 1.24 8.34 -10.97
CA ARG A 164 2.34 7.48 -10.50
C ARG A 164 1.81 6.54 -9.42
N VAL A 165 2.08 5.25 -9.59
CA VAL A 165 1.75 4.19 -8.62
C VAL A 165 3.03 3.47 -8.23
N TYR A 166 3.09 2.96 -7.00
CA TYR A 166 4.17 2.06 -6.62
C TYR A 166 3.62 0.80 -5.95
N PHE A 167 4.31 -0.32 -6.19
CA PHE A 167 4.10 -1.59 -5.52
C PHE A 167 5.29 -1.81 -4.59
N GLY A 168 5.09 -1.61 -3.29
CA GLY A 168 6.10 -1.88 -2.27
C GLY A 168 6.07 -3.34 -1.82
N HIS A 169 7.11 -3.76 -1.08
CA HIS A 169 7.22 -5.09 -0.50
C HIS A 169 7.06 -6.25 -1.50
N VAL A 170 7.47 -6.02 -2.75
CA VAL A 170 7.51 -7.08 -3.75
C VAL A 170 8.75 -7.93 -3.44
N ALA A 171 8.57 -9.18 -3.05
CA ALA A 171 9.65 -10.07 -2.62
C ALA A 171 10.51 -10.56 -3.80
N THR A 172 9.89 -10.78 -4.96
CA THR A 172 10.57 -11.25 -6.18
C THR A 172 10.09 -10.47 -7.39
N LEU A 173 10.93 -10.37 -8.42
CA LEU A 173 10.56 -9.82 -9.73
C LEU A 173 10.35 -10.94 -10.75
N SER A 174 9.44 -10.73 -11.71
CA SER A 174 9.28 -11.62 -12.86
C SER A 174 10.51 -11.61 -13.78
N GLU A 175 10.65 -12.60 -14.66
CA GLU A 175 11.79 -12.70 -15.59
C GLU A 175 11.94 -11.45 -16.48
N LYS A 176 10.82 -10.92 -16.97
CA LYS A 176 10.79 -9.69 -17.78
C LYS A 176 11.26 -8.48 -16.97
N MET A 177 10.83 -8.38 -15.71
CA MET A 177 11.20 -7.31 -14.78
C MET A 177 12.67 -7.37 -14.38
N ILE A 178 13.19 -8.55 -14.02
CA ILE A 178 14.59 -8.72 -13.63
C ILE A 178 15.54 -8.48 -14.81
N ALA A 179 15.14 -8.85 -16.02
CA ALA A 179 15.91 -8.57 -17.23
C ALA A 179 16.05 -7.07 -17.48
N GLU A 180 14.98 -6.28 -17.30
CA GLU A 180 15.06 -4.82 -17.38
C GLU A 180 15.86 -4.23 -16.21
N PHE A 181 15.60 -4.69 -14.99
CA PHE A 181 16.30 -4.24 -13.78
C PHE A 181 17.82 -4.34 -13.95
N LYS A 182 18.33 -5.42 -14.54
CA LYS A 182 19.77 -5.62 -14.72
C LYS A 182 20.44 -4.71 -15.76
N LYS A 183 19.70 -3.98 -16.60
CA LYS A 183 20.27 -3.14 -17.67
C LYS A 183 20.87 -1.81 -17.20
N GLY A 184 20.30 -1.19 -16.17
CA GLY A 184 20.70 0.15 -15.72
C GLY A 184 21.64 0.11 -14.52
N GLU A 185 22.64 0.98 -14.44
CA GLU A 185 23.52 1.06 -13.27
C GLU A 185 22.75 1.49 -12.00
N PRO A 186 22.95 0.80 -10.85
CA PRO A 186 22.25 1.14 -9.62
C PRO A 186 22.83 2.39 -8.95
N LYS A 187 21.96 3.25 -8.43
CA LYS A 187 22.31 4.33 -7.50
C LYS A 187 21.94 3.88 -6.09
N CYS A 188 22.94 3.57 -5.29
CA CYS A 188 22.74 3.00 -3.95
C CYS A 188 22.96 4.04 -2.85
N ASN A 189 22.16 3.94 -1.79
CA ASN A 189 22.35 4.65 -0.53
C ASN A 189 22.12 3.68 0.62
N SER A 190 22.93 3.79 1.68
CA SER A 190 22.81 2.96 2.87
C SER A 190 22.55 3.83 4.09
N PHE A 191 21.67 3.39 4.99
CA PHE A 191 21.40 4.06 6.26
C PHE A 191 21.10 3.03 7.36
N ALA A 192 21.35 3.40 8.61
CA ALA A 192 20.95 2.59 9.75
C ALA A 192 19.55 3.00 10.21
N ASP A 193 18.63 2.05 10.37
CA ASP A 193 17.26 2.30 10.87
C ASP A 193 17.13 2.12 12.39
N GLY A 194 18.24 1.80 13.06
CA GLY A 194 18.33 1.49 14.49
C GLY A 194 18.36 -0.01 14.80
N THR A 195 17.94 -0.86 13.86
CA THR A 195 17.93 -2.33 14.01
C THR A 195 18.78 -3.04 12.96
N ALA A 196 18.86 -2.48 11.75
CA ALA A 196 19.65 -2.98 10.65
C ALA A 196 20.24 -1.83 9.83
N THR A 197 21.26 -2.14 9.05
CA THR A 197 21.67 -1.29 7.92
C THR A 197 20.81 -1.67 6.73
N VAL A 198 20.07 -0.70 6.21
CA VAL A 198 19.27 -0.82 5.00
C VAL A 198 20.06 -0.21 3.85
N THR A 199 20.32 -1.00 2.81
CA THR A 199 20.90 -0.51 1.56
C THR A 199 19.83 -0.51 0.49
N THR A 200 19.48 0.68 0.00
CA THR A 200 18.52 0.87 -1.09
C THR A 200 19.26 1.20 -2.37
N CYS A 201 19.09 0.38 -3.39
CA CYS A 201 19.63 0.57 -4.72
C CYS A 201 18.50 0.87 -5.71
N ARG A 202 18.54 2.07 -6.30
CA ARG A 202 17.57 2.55 -7.28
C ARG A 202 18.10 2.37 -8.68
N ARG A 203 17.25 1.87 -9.58
CA ARG A 203 17.48 1.86 -11.02
C ARG A 203 16.35 2.62 -11.70
N GLU A 204 16.69 3.51 -12.61
CA GLU A 204 15.77 4.47 -13.25
C GLU A 204 15.84 4.40 -14.77
N ASN A 205 15.01 5.21 -15.43
CA ASN A 205 14.96 5.34 -16.88
C ASN A 205 14.69 4.01 -17.58
N MET A 206 13.94 3.13 -16.92
CA MET A 206 13.49 1.88 -17.51
C MET A 206 12.46 2.15 -18.61
N THR A 207 12.45 1.30 -19.62
CA THR A 207 11.57 1.40 -20.80
C THR A 207 10.57 0.25 -20.88
N LEU A 208 10.46 -0.52 -19.80
CA LEU A 208 9.62 -1.69 -19.72
C LEU A 208 8.14 -1.31 -19.67
N THR A 209 7.37 -1.86 -20.60
CA THR A 209 5.91 -1.78 -20.58
C THR A 209 5.35 -3.15 -20.21
N LEU A 210 4.37 -3.15 -19.32
CA LEU A 210 3.57 -4.33 -18.98
C LEU A 210 2.12 -4.13 -19.40
N GLU A 211 1.53 -5.17 -19.95
CA GLU A 211 0.09 -5.22 -20.23
C GLU A 211 -0.69 -5.69 -19.00
N ALA A 212 -2.00 -5.46 -19.01
CA ALA A 212 -2.87 -5.87 -17.90
C ALA A 212 -2.76 -7.38 -17.62
N GLY A 213 -2.57 -7.75 -16.35
CA GLY A 213 -2.42 -9.13 -15.92
C GLY A 213 -1.02 -9.73 -16.10
N GLU A 214 -0.08 -9.05 -16.77
CA GLU A 214 1.29 -9.53 -16.85
C GLU A 214 1.96 -9.58 -15.46
N PRO A 215 2.85 -10.55 -15.20
CA PRO A 215 3.44 -10.74 -13.89
C PRO A 215 4.46 -9.64 -13.55
N PHE A 216 4.29 -9.01 -12.38
CA PHE A 216 5.34 -8.22 -11.74
C PHE A 216 6.34 -9.09 -11.00
N GLY A 217 5.84 -10.13 -10.33
CA GLY A 217 6.61 -10.87 -9.33
C GLY A 217 5.72 -11.51 -8.26
N ALA A 218 6.21 -11.61 -7.02
CA ALA A 218 5.43 -12.09 -5.88
C ALA A 218 5.69 -11.28 -4.60
N GLY A 219 4.71 -11.20 -3.69
CA GLY A 219 4.81 -10.52 -2.40
C GLY A 219 3.64 -10.86 -1.46
N PRO A 220 3.64 -10.42 -0.20
CA PRO A 220 4.60 -9.50 0.40
C PRO A 220 5.92 -10.20 0.78
N ASP A 221 6.96 -9.41 1.01
CA ASP A 221 8.17 -9.85 1.70
C ASP A 221 7.92 -10.11 3.21
N SER A 222 8.96 -10.50 3.94
CA SER A 222 8.90 -10.67 5.40
C SER A 222 8.97 -9.36 6.19
N ALA A 223 9.19 -8.22 5.55
CA ALA A 223 9.30 -6.90 6.16
C ALA A 223 7.94 -6.15 6.18
N GLY A 224 6.92 -6.65 5.47
CA GLY A 224 5.60 -6.04 5.33
C GLY A 224 4.49 -6.59 6.25
N VAL A 225 4.84 -7.28 7.35
CA VAL A 225 3.86 -7.89 8.29
C VAL A 225 4.19 -7.59 9.74
#